data_AF-A0A445C4F3-F1
#
_entry.id   AF-A0A445C4F3-F1
#
_cell.length_a   1.000
_cell.length_b   1.000
_cell.length_c   1.000
_cell.angle_alpha   90.00
_cell.angle_beta   90.00
_cell.angle_gamma   90.00
#
_symmetry.space_group_name_H-M   'P 1'
#
loop_
_entity.id
_entity.type
_entity.pdbx_description
1 polymer ?
#
loop_
_entity_poly.entity_id
_entity_poly.type
_entity_poly.pdbx_seq_one_letter_code
_entity_poly.pdbx_strand_id
1 'polypeptide(L)'
;MFFMVVESIGENVTEIAKGDVVMTIFLPDCGECVDCKSEKSNLCSKFPFKVSPWMPRYDSSRFTDLNGNIIHHFLSVSSFTEYTVIDIANLTKIDPLVPPNKACLLSCGISAGLGAAWRLANVEPGSTVAIFGLGSIGLAVAEGARFCGATRIIGVDVKPEKFEIAKKFGVTDFVNAGECGDKSLSQILFNGKSLIGCLFGGLKPKSHVPVLLKRYMDKRSGRDSRICDE
;
A
#
# COMPACT_ATOMS: atom_id res chain seq x y z
N MET A 1 11.26 -5.98 -6.03
CA MET A 1 10.75 -6.26 -7.39
C MET A 1 9.47 -7.05 -7.22
N PHE A 2 8.31 -6.39 -7.20
CA PHE A 2 7.02 -6.98 -6.74
C PHE A 2 6.07 -7.38 -7.87
N PHE A 3 6.53 -7.24 -9.12
CA PHE A 3 5.82 -7.63 -10.32
C PHE A 3 6.45 -8.92 -10.83
N MET A 4 5.65 -9.95 -11.04
CA MET A 4 6.11 -11.29 -11.41
C MET A 4 5.20 -11.90 -12.47
N VAL A 5 5.73 -12.89 -13.17
CA VAL A 5 4.96 -13.74 -14.09
C VAL A 5 4.86 -15.12 -13.45
N VAL A 6 3.66 -15.69 -13.44
CA VAL A 6 3.42 -17.01 -12.85
C VAL A 6 4.13 -18.08 -13.69
N GLU A 7 5.06 -18.80 -13.09
CA GLU A 7 5.76 -19.92 -13.74
C GLU A 7 4.94 -21.21 -13.65
N SER A 8 4.43 -21.52 -12.46
CA SER A 8 3.62 -22.70 -12.16
C SER A 8 2.66 -22.41 -10.99
N ILE A 9 1.65 -23.27 -10.83
CA ILE A 9 0.64 -23.15 -9.78
C ILE A 9 0.58 -24.41 -8.93
N GLY A 10 0.26 -24.24 -7.64
CA GLY A 10 0.01 -25.35 -6.73
C GLY A 10 -1.34 -26.00 -6.98
N GLU A 11 -1.54 -27.17 -6.38
CA GLU A 11 -2.83 -27.87 -6.40
C GLU A 11 -3.96 -26.99 -5.83
N ASN A 12 -5.14 -27.07 -6.41
CA ASN A 12 -6.35 -26.32 -6.03
C ASN A 12 -6.28 -24.78 -6.22
N VAL A 13 -5.23 -24.25 -6.85
CA VAL A 13 -5.21 -22.85 -7.27
C VAL A 13 -5.98 -22.69 -8.58
N THR A 14 -7.06 -21.89 -8.56
CA THR A 14 -7.94 -21.69 -9.74
C THR A 14 -8.02 -20.24 -10.22
N GLU A 15 -7.56 -19.27 -9.42
CA GLU A 15 -7.72 -17.83 -9.71
C GLU A 15 -6.58 -17.24 -10.58
N ILE A 16 -5.49 -17.98 -10.77
CA ILE A 16 -4.35 -17.61 -11.62
C ILE A 16 -3.87 -18.82 -12.43
N ALA A 17 -3.19 -18.56 -13.55
CA ALA A 17 -2.59 -19.56 -14.41
C ALA A 17 -1.15 -19.18 -14.81
N LYS A 18 -0.39 -20.16 -15.32
CA LYS A 18 0.94 -19.92 -15.89
C LYS A 18 0.88 -18.80 -16.94
N GLY A 19 1.85 -17.88 -16.88
CA GLY A 19 1.92 -16.71 -17.76
C GLY A 19 1.12 -15.50 -17.27
N ASP A 20 0.27 -15.65 -16.26
CA ASP A 20 -0.41 -14.50 -15.67
C ASP A 20 0.60 -13.55 -15.03
N VAL A 21 0.31 -12.25 -15.18
CA VAL A 21 1.05 -11.19 -14.52
C VAL A 21 0.43 -10.93 -13.15
N VAL A 22 1.26 -10.96 -12.12
CA VAL A 22 0.84 -10.83 -10.73
C VAL A 22 1.67 -9.80 -9.99
N MET A 23 1.04 -9.20 -8.98
CA MET A 23 1.70 -8.40 -7.96
C MET A 23 1.66 -9.14 -6.63
N THR A 24 2.78 -9.07 -5.91
CA THR A 24 2.95 -9.71 -4.61
C THR A 24 2.71 -8.70 -3.50
N ILE A 25 1.89 -9.06 -2.51
CA ILE A 25 1.52 -8.17 -1.40
C ILE A 25 1.65 -8.94 -0.09
N PHE A 26 2.33 -8.36 0.88
CA PHE A 26 2.63 -9.05 2.15
C PHE A 26 1.41 -9.23 3.05
N LEU A 27 0.38 -8.39 2.90
CA LEU A 27 -0.90 -8.59 3.56
C LEU A 27 -1.71 -9.63 2.79
N PRO A 28 -2.10 -10.73 3.43
CA PRO A 28 -2.90 -11.75 2.78
C PRO A 28 -4.36 -11.28 2.62
N ASP A 29 -4.95 -11.67 1.50
CA ASP A 29 -6.35 -11.50 1.15
C ASP A 29 -6.87 -12.83 0.59
N CYS A 30 -7.54 -13.61 1.45
CA CYS A 30 -8.10 -14.90 1.03
C CYS A 30 -9.41 -14.78 0.23
N GLY A 31 -10.03 -13.60 0.18
CA GLY A 31 -11.31 -13.37 -0.51
C GLY A 31 -12.55 -14.02 0.13
N GLU A 32 -12.39 -14.93 1.09
CA GLU A 32 -13.50 -15.75 1.60
C GLU A 32 -13.87 -15.54 3.08
N CYS A 33 -12.91 -15.11 3.91
CA CYS A 33 -13.16 -14.88 5.35
C CYS A 33 -14.01 -13.62 5.60
N VAL A 34 -14.58 -13.52 6.81
CA VAL A 34 -15.46 -12.40 7.19
C VAL A 34 -14.82 -11.03 6.98
N ASP A 35 -13.54 -10.87 7.33
CA ASP A 35 -12.83 -9.59 7.14
C ASP A 35 -12.50 -9.31 5.68
N CYS A 36 -12.10 -10.34 4.92
CA CYS A 36 -11.88 -10.22 3.48
C CYS A 36 -13.17 -9.84 2.74
N LYS A 37 -14.35 -10.23 3.24
CA LYS A 37 -15.65 -9.82 2.69
C LYS A 37 -16.17 -8.48 3.22
N SER A 38 -15.73 -8.06 4.41
CA SER A 38 -16.17 -6.82 5.07
C SER A 38 -15.44 -5.58 4.56
N GLU A 39 -16.14 -4.50 4.24
CA GLU A 39 -15.49 -3.25 3.80
C GLU A 39 -14.70 -2.50 4.90
N LYS A 40 -14.84 -2.95 6.16
CA LYS A 40 -14.29 -2.29 7.35
C LYS A 40 -12.86 -2.71 7.70
N SER A 41 -12.37 -3.81 7.14
CA SER A 41 -11.07 -4.39 7.49
C SER A 41 -10.30 -4.81 6.24
N ASN A 42 -8.99 -4.67 6.27
CA ASN A 42 -8.08 -5.27 5.30
C ASN A 42 -7.17 -6.33 5.93
N LEU A 43 -7.50 -6.78 7.14
CA LEU A 43 -6.75 -7.80 7.87
C LEU A 43 -7.48 -9.14 7.79
N CYS A 44 -6.92 -10.07 7.02
CA CYS A 44 -7.49 -11.40 6.83
C CYS A 44 -7.47 -12.21 8.15
N SER A 45 -8.64 -12.66 8.63
CA SER A 45 -8.72 -13.56 9.78
C SER A 45 -8.24 -14.98 9.50
N LYS A 46 -8.35 -15.46 8.25
CA LYS A 46 -7.89 -16.82 7.89
C LYS A 46 -6.37 -16.93 7.84
N PHE A 47 -5.70 -15.85 7.44
CA PHE A 47 -4.25 -15.74 7.40
C PHE A 47 -3.85 -14.46 8.14
N PRO A 48 -3.80 -14.47 9.48
CA PRO A 48 -3.41 -13.29 10.23
C PRO A 48 -2.00 -12.83 9.86
N PHE A 49 -1.79 -11.52 9.78
CA PHE A 49 -0.45 -10.97 9.56
C PHE A 49 0.46 -11.36 10.73
N LYS A 50 1.52 -12.13 10.43
CA LYS A 50 2.59 -12.47 11.37
C LYS A 50 3.93 -12.28 10.66
N VAL A 51 4.90 -11.66 11.34
CA VAL A 51 6.28 -11.70 10.89
C VAL A 51 6.81 -13.09 11.23
N SER A 52 6.91 -13.94 10.21
CA SER A 52 7.33 -15.33 10.34
C SER A 52 8.43 -15.64 9.32
N PRO A 53 9.42 -16.47 9.69
CA PRO A 53 10.42 -16.96 8.74
C PRO A 53 9.89 -18.02 7.76
N TRP A 54 8.61 -18.40 7.88
CA TRP A 54 8.00 -19.54 7.22
C TRP A 54 6.87 -19.14 6.25
N MET A 55 6.58 -20.02 5.28
CA MET A 55 5.40 -19.89 4.43
C MET A 55 4.11 -20.05 5.24
N PRO A 56 3.07 -19.22 5.02
CA PRO A 56 1.85 -19.20 5.85
C PRO A 56 1.09 -20.52 5.99
N ARG A 57 1.02 -21.35 4.94
CA ARG A 57 0.23 -22.61 4.93
C ARG A 57 0.97 -23.84 5.42
N TYR A 58 2.28 -23.87 5.24
CA TYR A 58 3.08 -25.09 5.41
C TYR A 58 4.14 -24.96 6.49
N ASP A 59 4.21 -23.81 7.16
CA ASP A 59 5.20 -23.45 8.19
C ASP A 59 6.62 -23.99 7.86
N SER A 60 7.01 -23.86 6.60
CA SER A 60 8.27 -24.36 6.02
C SER A 60 8.84 -23.34 5.05
N SER A 61 10.14 -23.49 4.73
CA SER A 61 10.75 -22.69 3.67
C SER A 61 10.62 -23.37 2.30
N ARG A 62 10.85 -22.58 1.26
CA ARG A 62 11.04 -23.03 -0.14
C ARG A 62 12.44 -22.69 -0.65
N PHE A 63 13.30 -22.18 0.23
CA PHE A 63 14.64 -21.77 -0.09
C PHE A 63 15.64 -22.54 0.77
N THR A 64 16.70 -23.01 0.11
CA THR A 64 17.90 -23.55 0.73
C THR A 64 19.12 -22.89 0.08
N ASP A 65 20.19 -22.72 0.85
CA ASP A 65 21.48 -22.36 0.28
C ASP A 65 22.14 -23.54 -0.45
N LEU A 66 23.34 -23.32 -1.00
CA LEU A 66 24.10 -24.35 -1.71
C LEU A 66 24.57 -25.51 -0.80
N ASN A 67 24.59 -25.31 0.52
CA ASN A 67 24.97 -26.31 1.50
C ASN A 67 23.76 -27.06 2.06
N GLY A 68 22.54 -26.76 1.59
CA GLY A 68 21.29 -27.33 2.08
C GLY A 68 20.76 -26.67 3.36
N ASN A 69 21.36 -25.59 3.84
CA ASN A 69 20.82 -24.84 4.98
C ASN A 69 19.56 -24.09 4.57
N ILE A 70 18.57 -24.07 5.45
CA ILE A 70 17.32 -23.36 5.20
C ILE A 70 17.56 -21.85 5.15
N ILE A 71 17.08 -21.21 4.08
CA ILE A 71 16.97 -19.75 4.00
C ILE A 71 15.54 -19.38 4.33
N HIS A 72 15.33 -18.39 5.21
CA HIS A 72 14.00 -18.00 5.65
C HIS A 72 13.28 -17.12 4.64
N HIS A 73 11.94 -17.20 4.68
CA HIS A 73 11.09 -16.25 3.99
C HIS A 73 11.02 -14.93 4.73
N PHE A 74 10.70 -13.86 3.98
CA PHE A 74 10.43 -12.56 4.56
C PHE A 74 9.10 -12.00 4.04
N LEU A 75 8.20 -11.68 4.99
CA LEU A 75 6.89 -11.09 4.74
C LEU A 75 6.03 -11.86 3.70
N SER A 76 6.17 -13.19 3.66
CA SER A 76 5.43 -14.07 2.75
C SER A 76 5.61 -13.77 1.26
N VAL A 77 6.62 -12.98 0.89
CA VAL A 77 6.87 -12.53 -0.49
C VAL A 77 8.29 -12.89 -0.94
N SER A 78 9.30 -12.57 -0.14
CA SER A 78 10.71 -12.88 -0.42
C SER A 78 11.14 -12.46 -1.84
N SER A 79 11.04 -11.18 -2.20
CA SER A 79 11.19 -10.73 -3.60
C SER A 79 12.63 -10.53 -4.13
N PHE A 80 13.65 -10.84 -3.33
CA PHE A 80 15.06 -10.66 -3.70
C PHE A 80 15.66 -11.97 -4.23
N THR A 81 15.02 -12.50 -5.26
CA THR A 81 15.34 -13.76 -5.93
C THR A 81 14.67 -13.74 -7.31
N GLU A 82 15.19 -14.53 -8.25
CA GLU A 82 14.60 -14.69 -9.58
C GLU A 82 13.27 -15.47 -9.52
N TYR A 83 13.16 -16.40 -8.58
CA TYR A 83 11.96 -17.21 -8.34
C TYR A 83 11.61 -17.23 -6.86
N THR A 84 10.32 -17.12 -6.56
CA THR A 84 9.78 -17.25 -5.21
C THR A 84 8.47 -18.03 -5.25
N VAL A 85 8.14 -18.67 -4.13
CA VAL A 85 6.87 -19.38 -3.94
C VAL A 85 6.04 -18.56 -2.98
N ILE A 86 4.83 -18.19 -3.39
CA ILE A 86 3.96 -17.27 -2.65
C ILE A 86 2.60 -17.91 -2.46
N ASP A 87 1.98 -17.65 -1.32
CA ASP A 87 0.62 -18.07 -1.06
C ASP A 87 -0.36 -17.33 -1.98
N ILE A 88 -1.39 -18.01 -2.46
CA ILE A 88 -2.43 -17.39 -3.29
C ILE A 88 -3.16 -16.23 -2.58
N ALA A 89 -3.18 -16.23 -1.25
CA ALA A 89 -3.69 -15.10 -0.47
C ALA A 89 -2.81 -13.84 -0.59
N ASN A 90 -1.53 -13.98 -0.91
CA ASN A 90 -0.55 -12.89 -1.01
C ASN A 90 -0.29 -12.45 -2.46
N LEU A 91 -1.10 -12.93 -3.41
CA LEU A 91 -1.02 -12.57 -4.82
C LEU A 91 -2.24 -11.79 -5.27
N THR A 92 -2.02 -10.86 -6.19
CA THR A 92 -3.08 -10.15 -6.90
C THR A 92 -2.76 -10.17 -8.39
N LYS A 93 -3.64 -10.77 -9.18
CA LYS A 93 -3.55 -10.71 -10.64
C LYS A 93 -3.74 -9.28 -11.12
N ILE A 94 -2.90 -8.85 -12.06
CA ILE A 94 -2.94 -7.49 -12.61
C ILE A 94 -2.96 -7.56 -14.15
N ASP A 95 -3.41 -6.47 -14.76
CA ASP A 95 -3.42 -6.34 -16.22
C ASP A 95 -1.98 -6.35 -16.75
N PRO A 96 -1.64 -7.23 -17.73
CA PRO A 96 -0.29 -7.31 -18.30
C PRO A 96 0.16 -6.03 -19.01
N LEU A 97 -0.76 -5.12 -19.38
CA LEU A 97 -0.45 -3.82 -19.98
C LEU A 97 0.12 -2.81 -18.97
N VAL A 98 0.02 -3.08 -17.67
CA VAL A 98 0.56 -2.22 -16.63
C VAL A 98 2.09 -2.33 -16.61
N PRO A 99 2.83 -1.20 -16.70
CA PRO A 99 4.29 -1.22 -16.64
C PRO A 99 4.82 -1.80 -15.30
N PRO A 100 5.65 -2.86 -15.34
CA PRO A 100 6.15 -3.55 -14.14
C PRO A 100 6.84 -2.64 -13.13
N ASN A 101 7.68 -1.72 -13.64
CA ASN A 101 8.48 -0.80 -12.86
C ASN A 101 7.65 0.26 -12.11
N LYS A 102 6.38 0.42 -12.45
CA LYS A 102 5.45 1.34 -11.76
C LYS A 102 4.50 0.59 -10.85
N ALA A 103 3.98 -0.55 -11.31
CA ALA A 103 3.11 -1.41 -10.52
C ALA A 103 3.75 -1.82 -9.19
N CYS A 104 5.05 -2.13 -9.21
CA CYS A 104 5.75 -2.64 -8.04
C CYS A 104 5.76 -1.68 -6.83
N LEU A 105 5.49 -0.39 -7.02
CA LEU A 105 5.39 0.58 -5.92
C LEU A 105 4.07 0.45 -5.14
N LEU A 106 3.04 -0.14 -5.75
CA LEU A 106 1.73 -0.40 -5.15
C LEU A 106 1.69 -1.67 -4.28
N SER A 107 2.76 -2.45 -4.21
CA SER A 107 2.80 -3.64 -3.35
C SER A 107 2.92 -3.31 -1.86
N CYS A 108 3.37 -2.11 -1.53
CA CYS A 108 3.69 -1.70 -0.16
C CYS A 108 3.41 -0.20 0.05
N GLY A 109 4.45 0.63 0.08
CA GLY A 109 4.38 1.99 0.63
C GLY A 109 3.38 2.92 -0.06
N ILE A 110 3.23 2.85 -1.39
CA ILE A 110 2.26 3.72 -2.08
C ILE A 110 0.83 3.34 -1.74
N SER A 111 0.51 2.04 -1.77
CA SER A 111 -0.82 1.55 -1.41
C SER A 111 -1.16 1.84 0.06
N ALA A 112 -0.19 1.69 0.96
CA ALA A 112 -0.37 2.06 2.37
C ALA A 112 -0.69 3.56 2.53
N GLY A 113 0.05 4.43 1.85
CA GLY A 113 -0.18 5.88 1.93
C GLY A 113 -1.50 6.32 1.29
N LEU A 114 -1.77 5.88 0.06
CA LEU A 114 -3.02 6.19 -0.64
C LEU A 114 -4.24 5.72 0.15
N GLY A 115 -4.21 4.49 0.63
CA GLY A 115 -5.30 3.94 1.43
C GLY A 115 -5.50 4.64 2.76
N ALA A 116 -4.42 5.09 3.41
CA ALA A 116 -4.53 5.81 4.67
C ALA A 116 -5.37 7.08 4.51
N ALA A 117 -5.22 7.81 3.40
CA ALA A 117 -6.07 8.96 3.10
C ALA A 117 -7.47 8.56 2.61
N TRP A 118 -7.54 7.65 1.63
CA TRP A 118 -8.79 7.33 0.93
C TRP A 118 -9.74 6.45 1.75
N ARG A 119 -9.27 5.32 2.27
CA ARG A 119 -10.12 4.31 2.91
C ARG A 119 -10.21 4.47 4.41
N LEU A 120 -9.09 4.83 5.05
CA LEU A 120 -9.03 4.86 6.50
C LEU A 120 -9.45 6.23 7.06
N ALA A 121 -8.74 7.28 6.68
CA ALA A 121 -9.09 8.63 7.12
C ALA A 121 -10.35 9.14 6.44
N ASN A 122 -10.77 8.49 5.35
CA ASN A 122 -11.92 8.86 4.53
C ASN A 122 -11.93 10.36 4.24
N VAL A 123 -10.79 10.86 3.73
CA VAL A 123 -10.61 12.29 3.48
C VAL A 123 -11.72 12.78 2.57
N GLU A 124 -12.46 13.80 3.01
CA GLU A 124 -13.54 14.39 2.23
C GLU A 124 -13.03 15.59 1.42
N PRO A 125 -13.64 15.90 0.26
CA PRO A 125 -13.35 17.12 -0.48
C PRO A 125 -13.44 18.36 0.42
N GLY A 126 -12.46 19.27 0.34
CA GLY A 126 -12.40 20.45 1.21
C GLY A 126 -11.63 20.25 2.52
N SER A 127 -11.24 19.02 2.87
CA SER A 127 -10.54 18.72 4.11
C SER A 127 -9.15 19.40 4.22
N THR A 128 -8.74 19.67 5.47
CA THR A 128 -7.35 19.99 5.81
C THR A 128 -6.67 18.78 6.44
N VAL A 129 -5.62 18.28 5.81
CA VAL A 129 -4.89 17.08 6.25
C VAL A 129 -3.50 17.46 6.77
N ALA A 130 -3.07 16.87 7.89
CA ALA A 130 -1.69 17.00 8.37
C ALA A 130 -0.97 15.64 8.29
N ILE A 131 0.25 15.63 7.77
CA ILE A 131 1.03 14.42 7.50
C ILE A 131 2.36 14.53 8.23
N PHE A 132 2.60 13.62 9.17
CA PHE A 132 3.83 13.57 9.93
C PHE A 132 4.83 12.60 9.26
N GLY A 133 5.91 13.16 8.73
CA GLY A 133 6.94 12.49 7.95
C GLY A 133 6.67 12.55 6.45
N LEU A 134 7.57 13.20 5.71
CA LEU A 134 7.53 13.36 4.25
C LEU A 134 8.48 12.37 3.54
N GLY A 135 8.47 11.11 4.00
CA GLY A 135 9.09 9.98 3.29
C GLY A 135 8.19 9.45 2.17
N SER A 136 8.57 8.33 1.55
CA SER A 136 7.80 7.72 0.44
C SER A 136 6.33 7.46 0.78
N ILE A 137 6.05 6.95 1.99
CA ILE A 137 4.67 6.71 2.47
C ILE A 137 3.94 8.04 2.68
N GLY A 138 4.57 9.02 3.33
CA GLY A 138 3.95 10.33 3.57
C GLY A 138 3.61 11.08 2.29
N LEU A 139 4.47 10.99 1.27
CA LEU A 139 4.19 11.54 -0.06
C LEU A 139 3.02 10.80 -0.73
N ALA A 140 2.88 9.50 -0.54
CA ALA A 140 1.72 8.75 -1.01
C ALA A 140 0.44 9.10 -0.24
N VAL A 141 0.51 9.42 1.05
CA VAL A 141 -0.63 9.98 1.83
C VAL A 141 -1.01 11.35 1.27
N ALA A 142 -0.05 12.22 0.97
CA ALA A 142 -0.32 13.53 0.37
C ALA A 142 -1.02 13.40 -0.99
N GLU A 143 -0.53 12.48 -1.82
CA GLU A 143 -1.17 12.16 -3.10
C GLU A 143 -2.58 11.62 -2.90
N GLY A 144 -2.79 10.77 -1.90
CA GLY A 144 -4.10 10.22 -1.53
C GLY A 144 -5.06 11.29 -1.03
N ALA A 145 -4.59 12.23 -0.21
CA ALA A 145 -5.38 13.34 0.29
C ALA A 145 -5.77 14.30 -0.85
N ARG A 146 -4.82 14.61 -1.76
CA ARG A 146 -5.09 15.38 -2.98
C ARG A 146 -6.09 14.65 -3.88
N PHE A 147 -5.93 13.34 -4.02
CA PHE A 147 -6.84 12.47 -4.78
C PHE A 147 -8.27 12.54 -4.24
N CYS A 148 -8.45 12.64 -2.92
CA CYS A 148 -9.75 12.79 -2.28
C CYS A 148 -10.29 14.24 -2.27
N GLY A 149 -9.54 15.21 -2.81
CA GLY A 149 -9.97 16.61 -2.90
C GLY A 149 -9.69 17.45 -1.66
N ALA A 150 -8.72 17.08 -0.81
CA ALA A 150 -8.25 17.96 0.25
C ALA A 150 -7.76 19.30 -0.31
N THR A 151 -8.18 20.41 0.29
CA THR A 151 -7.81 21.77 -0.15
C THR A 151 -6.52 22.25 0.49
N ARG A 152 -6.16 21.71 1.66
CA ARG A 152 -4.95 22.05 2.39
C ARG A 152 -4.27 20.80 2.93
N ILE A 153 -3.00 20.64 2.61
CA ILE A 153 -2.19 19.49 3.02
C ILE A 153 -0.92 20.01 3.69
N ILE A 154 -0.82 19.82 5.00
CA ILE A 154 0.26 20.30 5.85
C ILE A 154 1.26 19.16 6.04
N GLY A 155 2.47 19.32 5.50
CA GLY A 155 3.58 18.40 5.71
C GLY A 155 4.37 18.76 6.96
N VAL A 156 4.58 17.81 7.86
CA VAL A 156 5.38 17.97 9.07
C VAL A 156 6.61 17.08 8.97
N ASP A 157 7.81 17.66 8.91
CA ASP A 157 9.08 16.90 8.91
C ASP A 157 10.16 17.74 9.60
N VAL A 158 11.33 17.15 9.88
CA VAL A 158 12.48 17.88 10.45
C VAL A 158 13.44 18.38 9.37
N LYS A 159 13.25 17.94 8.13
CA LYS A 159 14.10 18.22 6.96
C LYS A 159 13.38 19.15 5.98
N PRO A 160 13.66 20.47 5.99
CA PRO A 160 13.00 21.44 5.11
C PRO A 160 13.16 21.12 3.62
N GLU A 161 14.28 20.50 3.23
CA GLU A 161 14.57 20.13 1.84
C GLU A 161 13.54 19.14 1.25
N LYS A 162 12.81 18.39 2.09
CA LYS A 162 11.74 17.51 1.64
C LYS A 162 10.49 18.26 1.18
N PHE A 163 10.32 19.53 1.57
CA PHE A 163 9.13 20.29 1.19
C PHE A 163 9.04 20.50 -0.33
N GLU A 164 10.17 20.77 -1.00
CA GLU A 164 10.17 21.02 -2.45
C GLU A 164 9.68 19.83 -3.26
N ILE A 165 10.05 18.61 -2.88
CA ILE A 165 9.49 17.41 -3.51
C ILE A 165 8.03 17.20 -3.08
N ALA A 166 7.70 17.46 -1.81
CA ALA A 166 6.35 17.24 -1.29
C ALA A 166 5.27 18.12 -1.95
N LYS A 167 5.61 19.35 -2.37
CA LYS A 167 4.73 20.20 -3.17
C LYS A 167 4.22 19.52 -4.43
N LYS A 168 5.07 18.71 -5.09
CA LYS A 168 4.69 17.95 -6.30
C LYS A 168 3.63 16.88 -6.03
N PHE A 169 3.47 16.46 -4.78
CA PHE A 169 2.48 15.49 -4.32
C PHE A 169 1.27 16.15 -3.64
N GLY A 170 1.13 17.47 -3.74
CA GLY A 170 -0.02 18.22 -3.23
C GLY A 170 0.15 18.87 -1.86
N VAL A 171 1.32 18.75 -1.21
CA VAL A 171 1.58 19.44 0.06
C VAL A 171 1.58 20.96 -0.17
N THR A 172 0.73 21.67 0.57
CA THR A 172 0.52 23.12 0.44
C THR A 172 1.29 23.91 1.48
N ASP A 173 1.46 23.35 2.67
CA ASP A 173 2.10 24.00 3.81
C ASP A 173 3.17 23.08 4.41
N PHE A 174 4.20 23.65 5.03
CA PHE A 174 5.24 22.90 5.72
C PHE A 174 5.43 23.41 7.14
N VAL A 175 5.62 22.47 8.07
CA VAL A 175 5.98 22.75 9.46
C VAL A 175 7.25 21.97 9.79
N ASN A 176 8.30 22.69 10.19
CA ASN A 176 9.50 22.06 10.72
C ASN A 176 9.27 21.67 12.19
N ALA A 177 9.13 20.37 12.45
CA ALA A 177 8.90 19.87 13.81
C ALA A 177 10.08 20.17 14.77
N GLY A 178 11.29 20.34 14.25
CA GLY A 178 12.48 20.68 15.04
C GLY A 178 12.54 22.15 15.48
N GLU A 179 11.71 23.02 14.90
CA GLU A 179 11.71 24.47 15.17
C GLU A 179 10.51 24.92 16.04
N CYS A 180 9.64 24.00 16.46
CA CYS A 180 8.41 24.35 17.18
C CYS A 180 8.59 24.76 18.66
N GLY A 181 9.78 24.62 19.26
CA GLY A 181 10.03 24.96 20.67
C GLY A 181 9.04 24.29 21.64
N ASP A 182 8.64 25.00 22.70
CA ASP A 182 7.67 24.50 23.71
C ASP A 182 6.20 24.57 23.26
N LYS A 183 5.90 25.16 22.09
CA LYS A 183 4.55 25.15 21.52
C LYS A 183 4.34 23.76 20.93
N SER A 184 3.57 22.93 21.63
CA SER A 184 3.27 21.60 21.15
C SER A 184 2.57 21.70 19.78
N LEU A 185 3.02 20.91 18.80
CA LEU A 185 2.37 20.78 17.49
C LEU A 185 0.85 20.57 17.61
N SER A 186 0.41 20.01 18.74
CA SER A 186 -0.99 19.86 19.11
C SER A 186 -1.77 21.17 19.21
N GLN A 187 -1.18 22.24 19.74
CA GLN A 187 -1.81 23.55 19.83
C GLN A 187 -1.95 24.22 18.45
N ILE A 188 -1.05 23.89 17.51
CA ILE A 188 -1.06 24.43 16.15
C ILE A 188 -2.07 23.66 15.27
N LEU A 189 -2.31 22.37 15.55
CA LEU A 189 -3.02 21.46 14.63
C LEU A 189 -4.39 20.97 15.12
N PHE A 190 -4.70 20.91 16.43
CA PHE A 190 -5.86 20.15 16.94
C PHE A 190 -7.11 20.93 17.34
N ASN A 191 -7.26 22.21 17.03
CA ASN A 191 -8.56 22.86 17.25
C ASN A 191 -9.60 22.30 16.25
N GLY A 192 -10.46 21.39 16.73
CA GLY A 192 -11.62 20.85 16.01
C GLY A 192 -11.33 19.73 14.99
N LYS A 193 -10.30 18.89 15.19
CA LYS A 193 -9.90 17.85 14.22
C LYS A 193 -9.89 16.42 14.79
N SER A 194 -10.14 15.44 13.92
CA SER A 194 -10.04 14.00 14.22
C SER A 194 -8.63 13.46 13.94
N LEU A 195 -8.09 12.66 14.86
CA LEU A 195 -6.84 11.92 14.66
C LEU A 195 -7.15 10.48 14.23
N ILE A 196 -6.68 10.08 13.05
CA ILE A 196 -6.90 8.74 12.50
C ILE A 196 -5.53 8.13 12.16
N GLY A 197 -5.29 6.89 12.58
CA GLY A 197 -4.05 6.15 12.32
C GLY A 197 -4.33 4.69 11.99
N CYS A 198 -3.46 4.07 11.17
CA CYS A 198 -3.51 2.65 10.84
C CYS A 198 -2.11 2.15 10.54
N LEU A 199 -1.87 0.86 10.84
CA LEU A 199 -0.62 0.19 10.56
C LEU A 199 -0.39 -0.08 9.05
N PHE A 200 -1.47 -0.23 8.27
CA PHE A 200 -1.41 -0.77 6.91
C PHE A 200 -2.27 -0.06 5.85
N GLY A 201 -2.70 1.18 6.12
CA GLY A 201 -3.41 2.00 5.14
C GLY A 201 -4.79 1.49 4.69
N GLY A 202 -5.31 0.39 5.24
CA GLY A 202 -6.71 -0.01 5.00
C GLY A 202 -7.06 -0.52 3.59
N LEU A 203 -6.13 -0.59 2.63
CA LEU A 203 -6.42 -1.17 1.32
C LEU A 203 -6.44 -2.69 1.37
N LYS A 204 -7.46 -3.26 0.74
CA LYS A 204 -7.49 -4.68 0.37
C LYS A 204 -6.75 -4.93 -0.96
N PRO A 205 -5.76 -5.84 -0.97
CA PRO A 205 -5.02 -6.27 -2.14
C PRO A 205 -5.88 -6.55 -3.38
N LYS A 206 -6.80 -7.52 -3.29
CA LYS A 206 -7.45 -8.08 -4.49
C LYS A 206 -8.52 -7.16 -5.08
N SER A 207 -9.15 -6.31 -4.27
CA SER A 207 -10.20 -5.40 -4.74
C SER A 207 -9.71 -4.00 -5.08
N HIS A 208 -8.78 -3.42 -4.33
CA HIS A 208 -8.41 -2.01 -4.50
C HIS A 208 -7.21 -1.79 -5.41
N VAL A 209 -6.23 -2.70 -5.42
CA VAL A 209 -5.05 -2.54 -6.30
C VAL A 209 -5.45 -2.48 -7.77
N PRO A 210 -6.30 -3.38 -8.30
CA PRO A 210 -6.71 -3.30 -9.70
C PRO A 210 -7.41 -1.98 -10.05
N VAL A 211 -8.19 -1.42 -9.12
CA VAL A 211 -8.86 -0.12 -9.29
C VAL A 211 -7.84 1.02 -9.39
N LEU A 212 -6.83 1.04 -8.51
CA LEU A 212 -5.76 2.04 -8.54
C LEU A 212 -4.94 1.93 -9.84
N LEU A 213 -4.65 0.72 -10.29
CA LEU A 213 -3.93 0.46 -11.53
C LEU A 213 -4.74 0.91 -12.76
N LYS A 214 -6.02 0.56 -12.82
CA LYS A 214 -6.90 0.97 -13.91
C LYS A 214 -6.93 2.49 -14.03
N ARG A 215 -7.10 3.21 -12.91
CA ARG A 215 -7.10 4.68 -12.93
C ARG A 215 -5.76 5.28 -13.32
N TYR A 216 -4.65 4.68 -12.89
CA TYR A 216 -3.32 5.08 -13.34
C TYR A 216 -3.20 5.00 -14.87
N MET A 217 -3.70 3.91 -15.46
CA MET A 217 -3.71 3.69 -16.90
C MET A 217 -4.67 4.63 -17.63
N ASP A 218 -5.85 4.90 -17.06
CA ASP A 218 -6.85 5.82 -17.61
C ASP A 218 -6.31 7.26 -17.64
N LYS A 219 -5.73 7.75 -16.54
CA LYS A 219 -5.06 9.07 -16.48
C LYS A 219 -3.96 9.19 -17.53
N ARG A 220 -3.14 8.14 -17.71
CA ARG A 220 -2.09 8.12 -18.74
C ARG A 220 -2.67 8.18 -20.16
N SER A 221 -3.87 7.64 -20.34
CA SER A 221 -4.59 7.61 -21.61
C SER A 221 -5.50 8.84 -21.81
N GLY A 222 -5.50 9.81 -20.89
CA GLY A 222 -6.32 11.02 -20.95
C GLY A 222 -7.80 10.82 -20.61
N ARG A 223 -8.18 9.70 -19.99
CA ARG A 223 -9.55 9.41 -19.52
C ARG A 223 -9.58 9.67 -18.01
N ASP A 224 -10.33 10.65 -17.53
CA ASP A 224 -10.43 10.94 -16.09
C ASP A 224 -11.76 10.42 -15.53
N SER A 225 -11.72 9.36 -14.73
CA SER A 225 -12.87 8.84 -13.98
C SER A 225 -12.72 9.16 -12.49
N ARG A 226 -13.67 9.87 -11.90
CA ARG A 226 -13.74 10.13 -10.45
C ARG A 226 -14.28 8.87 -9.74
N ILE A 227 -13.69 8.53 -8.59
CA ILE A 227 -14.07 7.34 -7.77
C ILE A 227 -14.77 7.77 -6.47
N CYS A 228 -14.74 9.05 -6.12
CA CYS A 228 -15.27 9.54 -4.84
C CYS A 228 -16.81 9.61 -4.77
N ASP A 229 -17.53 9.00 -5.71
CA ASP A 229 -19.00 8.99 -5.78
C ASP A 229 -19.61 7.60 -5.48
N GLU A 230 -18.82 6.63 -4.99
CA GLU A 230 -19.27 5.32 -4.46
C GLU A 230 -18.63 5.05 -3.09
#